data_AF-A0A537UWD9-F1
#
_entry.id   AF-A0A537UWD9-F1
#
_cell.length_a   1.000
_cell.length_b   1.000
_cell.length_c   1.000
_cell.angle_alpha   90.00
_cell.angle_beta   90.00
_cell.angle_gamma   90.00
#
_symmetry.space_group_name_H-M   'P 1'
#
loop_
_entity.id
_entity.type
_entity.pdbx_description
1 polymer ?
#
loop_
_entity_poly.entity_id
_entity_poly.type
_entity_poly.pdbx_seq_one_letter_code
_entity_poly.pdbx_strand_id
1 'polypeptide(L)'
;MTTLPSLPGFDGLITLSRREGVDIRPTLLRVLTDLYVQANAHSGDEARQFVELTSRLIDEVDDATRAAVRARLAVYPGTPVEVARKLGLKPASPDQRVPLAPEIPATCSTAPPVKPSSEVQLRMASNLSMQPRDAAEISDMFFHASAGGRALILHDLHDSQLKASARIPAARAARAIETLEMAAFAADVENFTLELGEALILPSRVAAQVVNDPGGEPLACAARALDMPSAVFQRVLLFLNPEFGSSVHYVYRLSRLYDRLTERSALIMLAAWRGSTMAATRAKYRSSLYDDERHRVRSVPAQTRPAPHLPDTDSAPRRSSGR
;
A
#
# COMPACT_ATOMS: atom_id res chain seq x y z
N MET A 1 -26.74 25.68 33.14
CA MET A 1 -25.96 26.10 31.95
C MET A 1 -24.48 25.98 32.30
N THR A 2 -23.95 24.76 32.28
CA THR A 2 -22.53 24.47 32.57
C THR A 2 -21.75 24.56 31.26
N THR A 3 -20.97 25.63 31.13
CA THR A 3 -20.05 25.86 30.02
C THR A 3 -18.96 24.79 30.03
N LEU A 4 -18.95 23.96 28.98
CA LEU A 4 -17.83 23.06 28.69
C LEU A 4 -16.58 23.90 28.38
N PRO A 5 -15.39 23.53 28.89
CA PRO A 5 -14.16 24.19 28.48
C PRO A 5 -13.93 23.92 26.99
N SER A 6 -13.80 24.98 26.20
CA SER A 6 -13.54 24.92 24.77
C SER A 6 -12.13 24.36 24.53
N LEU A 7 -12.06 23.15 23.96
CA LEU A 7 -10.81 22.57 23.48
C LEU A 7 -10.36 23.36 22.24
N PRO A 8 -9.17 23.99 22.25
CA PRO A 8 -8.70 24.78 21.11
C PRO A 8 -8.54 23.88 19.88
N GLY A 9 -9.29 24.20 18.81
CA GLY A 9 -9.28 23.48 17.53
C GLY A 9 -10.61 22.80 17.14
N PHE A 10 -11.56 22.65 18.08
CA PHE A 10 -12.86 22.02 17.80
C PHE A 10 -13.96 23.01 17.38
N ASP A 11 -13.80 24.30 17.67
CA ASP A 11 -14.78 25.34 17.34
C ASP A 11 -15.05 25.45 15.83
N GLY A 12 -14.03 25.15 15.00
CA GLY A 12 -14.15 25.13 13.53
C GLY A 12 -15.07 24.03 13.00
N LEU A 13 -15.08 22.85 13.64
CA LEU A 13 -15.96 21.74 13.24
C LEU A 13 -17.39 21.95 13.73
N ILE A 14 -17.56 22.53 14.92
CA ILE A 14 -18.87 22.88 15.45
C ILE A 14 -19.52 24.00 14.62
N THR A 15 -18.75 24.96 14.12
CA THR A 15 -19.26 26.01 13.21
C THR A 15 -19.62 25.51 11.82
N LEU A 16 -18.90 24.51 11.28
CA LEU A 16 -19.27 23.83 10.03
C LEU A 16 -20.57 23.02 10.17
N SER A 17 -20.77 22.32 11.29
CA SER A 17 -21.96 21.50 11.53
C SER A 17 -23.28 22.29 11.47
N ARG A 18 -23.28 23.55 11.96
CA ARG A 18 -24.48 24.39 11.96
C ARG A 18 -24.83 24.93 10.57
N ARG A 19 -23.87 24.97 9.65
CA ARG A 19 -24.06 25.55 8.30
C ARG A 19 -24.48 24.52 7.26
N GLU A 20 -24.05 23.27 7.39
CA GLU A 20 -24.24 22.25 6.32
C GLU A 20 -25.17 21.09 6.70
N GLY A 21 -25.67 21.04 7.94
CA GLY A 21 -26.57 19.96 8.38
C GLY A 21 -25.91 18.57 8.42
N VAL A 22 -24.58 18.52 8.30
CA VAL A 22 -23.78 17.30 8.36
C VAL A 22 -23.64 16.88 9.82
N ASP A 23 -24.00 15.63 10.13
CA ASP A 23 -23.82 15.07 11.46
C ASP A 23 -22.32 14.88 11.74
N ILE A 24 -21.77 15.76 12.58
CA ILE A 24 -20.35 15.71 12.98
C ILE A 24 -20.09 14.74 14.13
N ARG A 25 -21.12 14.20 14.78
CA ARG A 25 -20.98 13.31 15.94
C ARG A 25 -20.16 12.05 15.61
N PRO A 26 -20.35 11.39 14.46
CA PRO A 26 -19.52 10.25 14.07
C PRO A 26 -18.03 10.61 13.92
N THR A 27 -17.75 11.77 13.32
CA THR A 27 -16.39 12.26 13.12
C THR A 27 -15.75 12.64 14.46
N LEU A 28 -16.50 13.33 15.33
CA LEU A 28 -16.04 13.73 16.65
C LEU A 28 -15.70 12.53 17.52
N LEU A 29 -16.57 11.51 17.54
CA LEU A 29 -16.34 10.29 18.30
C LEU A 29 -15.06 9.57 17.84
N ARG A 30 -14.84 9.47 16.53
CA ARG A 30 -13.63 8.86 15.96
C ARG A 30 -12.37 9.64 16.34
N VAL A 31 -12.40 10.98 16.22
CA VAL A 31 -11.26 11.84 16.56
C VAL A 31 -10.95 11.77 18.06
N LEU A 32 -11.96 11.88 18.92
CA LEU A 32 -11.77 11.76 20.38
C LEU A 32 -11.17 10.41 20.77
N THR A 33 -11.66 9.33 20.17
CA THR A 33 -11.12 7.98 20.41
C THR A 33 -9.68 7.87 19.94
N ASP A 34 -9.34 8.41 18.77
CA ASP A 34 -7.98 8.35 18.24
C ASP A 34 -6.99 9.17 19.09
N LEU A 35 -7.40 10.37 19.52
CA LEU A 35 -6.61 11.20 20.43
C LEU A 35 -6.37 10.52 21.79
N TYR A 36 -7.38 9.83 22.31
CA TYR A 36 -7.25 9.07 23.54
C TYR A 36 -6.23 7.92 23.38
N VAL A 37 -6.35 7.11 22.32
CA VAL A 37 -5.44 5.96 22.08
C VAL A 37 -4.00 6.39 21.75
N GLN A 38 -3.79 7.58 21.20
CA GLN A 38 -2.45 8.10 20.89
C GLN A 38 -1.59 8.41 22.14
N ALA A 39 -2.21 8.67 23.30
CA ALA A 39 -1.47 8.95 24.53
C ALA A 39 -1.23 7.66 25.36
N ASN A 40 0.02 7.44 25.76
CA ASN A 40 0.43 6.25 26.51
C ASN A 40 0.04 6.29 28.01
N ALA A 41 -0.36 7.45 28.53
CA ALA A 41 -0.83 7.63 29.89
C ALA A 41 -1.84 8.79 29.94
N HIS A 42 -2.88 8.64 30.75
CA HIS A 42 -3.91 9.66 30.96
C HIS A 42 -3.99 10.04 32.42
N SER A 43 -4.22 11.32 32.69
CA SER A 43 -4.65 11.75 34.02
C SER A 43 -6.05 11.21 34.33
N GLY A 44 -6.37 11.07 35.63
CA GLY A 44 -7.70 10.59 36.06
C GLY A 44 -8.85 11.46 35.57
N ASP A 45 -8.60 12.77 35.39
CA ASP A 45 -9.61 13.72 34.93
C ASP A 45 -9.83 13.64 33.41
N GLU A 46 -8.77 13.45 32.61
CA GLU A 46 -8.88 13.20 31.17
C GLU A 46 -9.64 11.90 30.88
N ALA A 47 -9.38 10.84 31.65
CA ALA A 47 -10.09 9.58 31.52
C ALA A 47 -11.59 9.75 31.81
N ARG A 48 -11.96 10.51 32.85
CA ARG A 48 -13.36 10.81 33.18
C ARG A 48 -14.03 11.65 32.10
N GLN A 49 -13.35 12.68 31.60
CA GLN A 49 -13.87 13.54 30.53
C GLN A 49 -14.08 12.76 29.23
N PHE A 50 -13.13 11.89 28.87
CA PHE A 50 -13.26 11.01 27.71
C PHE A 50 -14.46 10.06 27.86
N VAL A 51 -14.63 9.44 29.03
CA VAL A 51 -15.78 8.55 29.31
C VAL A 51 -17.10 9.28 29.18
N GLU A 52 -17.21 10.49 29.75
CA GLU A 52 -18.46 11.27 29.72
C GLU A 52 -18.85 11.63 28.28
N LEU A 53 -17.91 12.17 27.50
CA LEU A 53 -18.18 12.61 26.12
C LEU A 53 -18.45 11.42 25.19
N THR A 54 -17.62 10.38 25.28
CA THR A 54 -17.72 9.18 24.44
C THR A 54 -19.00 8.42 24.75
N SER A 55 -19.42 8.33 26.02
CA SER A 55 -20.65 7.65 26.40
C SER A 55 -21.91 8.32 25.85
N ARG A 56 -21.94 9.65 25.75
CA ARG A 56 -23.05 10.38 25.14
C ARG A 56 -23.07 10.22 23.62
N LEU A 57 -21.90 10.29 23.00
CA LEU A 57 -21.77 10.19 21.54
C LEU A 57 -22.05 8.79 21.01
N ILE A 58 -21.68 7.72 21.74
CA ILE A 58 -21.94 6.32 21.32
C ILE A 58 -23.42 6.05 21.12
N ASP A 59 -24.29 6.62 21.96
CA ASP A 59 -25.74 6.37 21.91
C ASP A 59 -26.39 7.09 20.71
N GLU A 60 -25.70 8.08 20.12
CA GLU A 60 -26.23 8.95 19.06
C GLU A 60 -25.67 8.65 17.67
N VAL A 61 -24.68 7.74 17.54
CA VAL A 61 -24.04 7.40 16.26
C VAL A 61 -24.46 6.04 15.70
N ASP A 62 -24.34 5.90 14.39
CA ASP A 62 -24.66 4.69 13.63
C ASP A 62 -23.78 3.48 13.99
N ASP A 63 -24.25 2.27 13.67
CA ASP A 63 -23.55 1.01 13.97
C ASP A 63 -22.16 0.92 13.33
N ALA A 64 -21.97 1.47 12.13
CA ALA A 64 -20.68 1.40 11.44
C ALA A 64 -19.62 2.24 12.16
N THR A 65 -20.01 3.40 12.67
CA THR A 65 -19.14 4.24 13.52
C THR A 65 -18.82 3.55 14.85
N ARG A 66 -19.81 2.92 15.50
CA ARG A 66 -19.59 2.14 16.75
C ARG A 66 -18.63 0.98 16.52
N ALA A 67 -18.73 0.27 15.40
CA ALA A 67 -17.83 -0.83 15.05
C ALA A 67 -16.37 -0.36 14.88
N ALA A 68 -16.15 0.80 14.24
CA ALA A 68 -14.82 1.36 14.06
C ALA A 68 -14.17 1.77 15.39
N VAL A 69 -14.94 2.44 16.27
CA VAL A 69 -14.48 2.83 17.62
C VAL A 69 -14.20 1.59 18.47
N ARG A 70 -15.07 0.58 18.39
CA ARG A 70 -14.89 -0.72 19.06
C ARG A 70 -13.59 -1.41 18.64
N ALA A 71 -13.31 -1.48 17.34
CA ALA A 71 -12.08 -2.11 16.83
C ALA A 71 -10.82 -1.39 17.35
N ARG A 72 -10.87 -0.05 17.45
CA ARG A 72 -9.75 0.76 17.95
C ARG A 72 -9.51 0.55 19.44
N LEU A 73 -10.56 0.55 20.26
CA LEU A 73 -10.46 0.38 21.71
C LEU A 73 -10.19 -1.08 22.14
N ALA A 74 -10.56 -2.08 21.34
CA ALA A 74 -10.29 -3.49 21.64
C ALA A 74 -8.79 -3.81 21.77
N VAL A 75 -7.93 -3.04 21.08
CA VAL A 75 -6.47 -3.24 21.07
C VAL A 75 -5.76 -2.37 22.11
N TYR A 76 -6.45 -1.36 22.68
CA TYR A 76 -5.85 -0.42 23.62
C TYR A 76 -6.00 -0.90 25.08
N PRO A 77 -4.88 -1.17 25.79
CA PRO A 77 -4.92 -1.75 27.13
C PRO A 77 -5.53 -0.81 28.19
N GLY A 78 -5.51 0.51 27.95
CA GLY A 78 -6.05 1.53 28.87
C GLY A 78 -7.52 1.89 28.64
N THR A 79 -8.29 1.03 27.97
CA THR A 79 -9.68 1.34 27.63
C THR A 79 -10.57 1.41 28.87
N PRO A 80 -11.28 2.53 29.14
CA PRO A 80 -12.17 2.64 30.29
C PRO A 80 -13.31 1.63 30.26
N VAL A 81 -13.55 0.99 31.41
CA VAL A 81 -14.52 -0.12 31.57
C VAL A 81 -15.95 0.28 31.16
N GLU A 82 -16.35 1.52 31.40
CA GLU A 82 -17.69 2.01 31.06
C GLU A 82 -17.92 2.09 29.55
N VAL A 83 -16.92 2.58 28.79
CA VAL A 83 -16.96 2.65 27.33
C VAL A 83 -16.85 1.25 26.73
N ALA A 84 -15.99 0.38 27.29
CA ALA A 84 -15.90 -1.02 26.89
C ALA A 84 -17.23 -1.75 27.04
N ARG A 85 -17.93 -1.57 28.17
CA ARG A 85 -19.26 -2.16 28.41
C ARG A 85 -20.30 -1.65 27.41
N LYS A 86 -20.35 -0.33 27.17
CA LYS A 86 -21.28 0.27 26.19
C LYS A 86 -21.05 -0.22 24.76
N LEU A 87 -19.79 -0.45 24.39
CA LEU A 87 -19.43 -0.99 23.07
C LEU A 87 -19.51 -2.52 23.01
N GLY A 88 -19.86 -3.20 24.09
CA GLY A 88 -19.95 -4.66 24.19
C GLY A 88 -18.59 -5.39 24.07
N LEU A 89 -17.50 -4.71 24.41
CA LEU A 89 -16.16 -5.29 24.47
C LEU A 89 -16.06 -6.19 25.72
N LYS A 90 -15.64 -7.44 25.54
CA LYS A 90 -15.23 -8.26 26.69
C LYS A 90 -13.96 -7.63 27.26
N PRO A 91 -13.89 -7.34 28.58
CA PRO A 91 -12.63 -6.95 29.17
C PRO A 91 -11.61 -8.06 28.87
N ALA A 92 -10.46 -7.69 28.33
CA ALA A 92 -9.33 -8.60 28.23
C ALA A 92 -8.89 -8.91 29.67
N SER A 93 -9.48 -9.93 30.26
CA SER A 93 -9.11 -10.39 31.59
C SER A 93 -7.64 -10.82 31.53
N PRO A 94 -6.76 -10.26 32.38
CA PRO A 94 -5.33 -10.58 32.38
C PRO A 94 -5.03 -12.06 32.71
N ASP A 95 -6.03 -12.82 33.14
CA ASP A 95 -5.92 -14.24 33.50
C ASP A 95 -6.16 -15.23 32.35
N GLN A 96 -6.53 -14.77 31.15
CA GLN A 96 -6.69 -15.71 30.02
C GLN A 96 -5.32 -15.98 29.37
N ARG A 97 -4.54 -16.86 30.01
CA ARG A 97 -3.36 -17.47 29.37
C ARG A 97 -3.82 -18.25 28.15
N VAL A 98 -3.48 -17.73 26.97
CA VAL A 98 -3.52 -18.51 25.73
C VAL A 98 -2.63 -19.74 25.94
N PRO A 99 -3.12 -20.97 25.73
CA PRO A 99 -2.29 -22.16 25.86
C PRO A 99 -1.10 -22.04 24.91
N LEU A 100 0.13 -22.10 25.44
CA LEU A 100 1.32 -22.23 24.59
C LEU A 100 1.13 -23.50 23.74
N ALA A 101 1.29 -23.36 22.44
CA ALA A 101 1.31 -24.49 21.52
C ALA A 101 2.42 -25.47 21.97
N PRO A 102 2.16 -26.79 21.98
CA PRO A 102 3.19 -27.78 22.28
C PRO A 102 4.37 -27.62 21.33
N GLU A 103 5.60 -27.74 21.85
CA GLU A 103 6.81 -27.76 21.03
C GLU A 103 6.72 -28.87 19.98
N ILE A 104 6.89 -28.48 18.72
CA ILE A 104 6.99 -29.43 17.62
C ILE A 104 8.34 -30.14 17.79
N PRO A 105 8.37 -31.48 17.99
CA PRO A 105 9.63 -32.20 18.08
C PRO A 105 10.41 -32.02 16.78
N ALA A 106 11.62 -31.50 16.89
CA ALA A 106 12.55 -31.36 15.79
C ALA A 106 12.95 -32.75 15.28
N THR A 107 12.19 -33.30 14.34
CA THR A 107 12.71 -34.35 13.48
C THR A 107 13.71 -33.69 12.54
N CYS A 108 14.98 -34.08 12.66
CA CYS A 108 16.02 -33.86 11.65
C CYS A 108 15.48 -34.29 10.27
N SER A 109 14.93 -33.35 9.51
CA SER A 109 14.63 -33.56 8.11
C SER A 109 15.90 -33.32 7.33
N THR A 110 16.58 -34.41 6.97
CA THR A 110 17.58 -34.43 5.90
C THR A 110 17.07 -33.61 4.72
N ALA A 111 17.88 -32.65 4.26
CA ALA A 111 17.54 -31.75 3.16
C ALA A 111 17.06 -32.55 1.94
N PRO A 112 15.86 -32.28 1.40
CA PRO A 112 15.46 -32.89 0.14
C PRO A 112 16.32 -32.28 -0.98
N PRO A 113 16.65 -33.05 -2.03
CA PRO A 113 17.35 -32.50 -3.18
C PRO A 113 16.48 -31.40 -3.82
N VAL A 114 17.11 -30.27 -4.11
CA VAL A 114 16.51 -29.12 -4.81
C VAL A 114 15.93 -29.61 -6.13
N LYS A 115 14.61 -29.85 -6.18
CA LYS A 115 13.90 -30.03 -7.44
C LYS A 115 13.84 -28.67 -8.14
N PRO A 116 14.19 -28.56 -9.43
CA PRO A 116 13.98 -27.32 -10.17
C PRO A 116 12.49 -26.99 -10.11
N SER A 117 12.18 -25.75 -9.73
CA SER A 117 10.82 -25.23 -9.62
C SER A 117 10.01 -25.57 -10.87
N SER A 118 8.83 -26.19 -10.68
CA SER A 118 7.98 -26.61 -11.78
C SER A 118 7.49 -25.40 -12.61
N GLU A 119 7.23 -25.59 -13.89
CA GLU A 119 6.73 -24.54 -14.80
C GLU A 119 5.47 -23.84 -14.27
N VAL A 120 4.64 -24.53 -13.49
CA VAL A 120 3.43 -23.96 -12.87
C VAL A 120 3.79 -22.98 -11.75
N GLN A 121 4.81 -23.29 -10.94
CA GLN A 121 5.31 -22.41 -9.89
C GLN A 121 5.97 -21.16 -10.47
N LEU A 122 6.73 -21.32 -11.57
CA LEU A 122 7.30 -20.21 -12.34
C LEU A 122 6.22 -19.34 -12.99
N ARG A 123 5.17 -19.94 -13.55
CA ARG A 123 4.01 -19.22 -14.12
C ARG A 123 3.21 -18.45 -13.06
N MET A 124 3.02 -19.03 -11.87
CA MET A 124 2.37 -18.34 -10.74
C MET A 124 3.24 -17.22 -10.18
N ALA A 125 4.55 -17.43 -10.05
CA ALA A 125 5.50 -16.40 -9.63
C ALA A 125 5.62 -15.26 -10.65
N SER A 126 5.48 -15.53 -11.95
CA SER A 126 5.44 -14.49 -13.00
C SER A 126 4.13 -13.70 -13.02
N ASN A 127 3.00 -14.28 -12.58
CA ASN A 127 1.74 -13.56 -12.41
C ASN A 127 1.72 -12.68 -11.16
N LEU A 128 2.53 -13.00 -10.14
CA LEU A 128 2.70 -12.19 -8.92
C LEU A 128 3.87 -11.19 -9.03
N SER A 129 4.80 -11.37 -9.98
CA SER A 129 5.81 -10.37 -10.30
C SER A 129 5.18 -9.28 -11.15
N MET A 130 5.35 -8.02 -10.75
CA MET A 130 4.86 -6.87 -11.51
C MET A 130 5.31 -6.96 -12.97
N GLN A 131 4.36 -7.06 -13.91
CA GLN A 131 4.69 -7.05 -15.33
C GLN A 131 5.28 -5.68 -15.68
N PRO A 132 6.24 -5.59 -16.62
CA PRO A 132 6.82 -4.30 -17.00
C PRO A 132 5.79 -3.26 -17.46
N ARG A 133 4.66 -3.69 -18.06
CA ARG A 133 3.57 -2.79 -18.46
C ARG A 133 2.85 -2.20 -17.26
N ASP A 134 2.41 -3.04 -16.33
CA ASP A 134 1.78 -2.61 -15.08
C ASP A 134 2.71 -1.70 -14.27
N ALA A 135 4.02 -1.99 -14.28
CA ALA A 135 5.05 -1.14 -13.68
C ALA A 135 5.12 0.26 -14.32
N ALA A 136 5.03 0.33 -15.66
CA ALA A 136 4.99 1.60 -16.37
C ALA A 136 3.70 2.38 -16.05
N GLU A 137 2.56 1.71 -16.03
CA GLU A 137 1.27 2.33 -15.72
C GLU A 137 1.24 2.90 -14.29
N ILE A 138 1.68 2.12 -13.29
CA ILE A 138 1.78 2.60 -11.90
C ILE A 138 2.76 3.78 -11.79
N SER A 139 3.91 3.70 -12.46
CA SER A 139 4.90 4.79 -12.49
C SER A 139 4.29 6.06 -13.08
N ASP A 140 3.61 5.96 -14.23
CA ASP A 140 3.00 7.08 -14.93
C ASP A 140 1.85 7.67 -14.11
N MET A 141 0.95 6.84 -13.58
CA MET A 141 -0.12 7.27 -12.68
C MET A 141 0.42 8.04 -11.49
N PHE A 142 1.49 7.55 -10.86
CA PHE A 142 2.08 8.19 -9.69
C PHE A 142 2.67 9.57 -10.02
N PHE A 143 3.47 9.68 -11.09
CA PHE A 143 4.09 10.95 -11.46
C PHE A 143 3.06 12.00 -11.92
N HIS A 144 1.95 11.59 -12.55
CA HIS A 144 0.90 12.51 -13.00
C HIS A 144 -0.16 12.82 -11.92
N ALA A 145 -0.21 12.06 -10.83
CA ALA A 145 -1.15 12.30 -9.75
C ALA A 145 -0.79 13.55 -8.92
N SER A 146 -1.82 14.19 -8.36
CA SER A 146 -1.66 15.25 -7.35
C SER A 146 -1.12 14.66 -6.04
N ALA A 147 -0.66 15.51 -5.12
CA ALA A 147 -0.20 15.07 -3.79
C ALA A 147 -1.22 14.16 -3.07
N GLY A 148 -2.51 14.51 -3.14
CA GLY A 148 -3.59 13.69 -2.59
C GLY A 148 -3.76 12.35 -3.33
N GLY A 149 -3.70 12.37 -4.66
CA GLY A 149 -3.74 11.16 -5.48
C GLY A 149 -2.56 10.22 -5.21
N ARG A 150 -1.36 10.75 -5.06
CA ARG A 150 -0.15 9.98 -4.69
C ARG A 150 -0.28 9.34 -3.32
N ALA A 151 -0.85 10.03 -2.34
CA ALA A 151 -1.11 9.46 -1.02
C ALA A 151 -2.09 8.28 -1.09
N LEU A 152 -3.15 8.37 -1.91
CA LEU A 152 -4.08 7.27 -2.15
C LEU A 152 -3.40 6.09 -2.84
N ILE A 153 -2.62 6.33 -3.90
CA ILE A 153 -1.84 5.28 -4.57
C ILE A 153 -0.94 4.55 -3.57
N LEU A 154 -0.20 5.27 -2.74
CA LEU A 154 0.71 4.66 -1.75
C LEU A 154 -0.02 3.87 -0.67
N HIS A 155 -1.24 4.30 -0.30
CA HIS A 155 -2.12 3.56 0.59
C HIS A 155 -2.59 2.26 -0.07
N ASP A 156 -3.13 2.32 -1.28
CA ASP A 156 -3.64 1.14 -2.00
C ASP A 156 -2.52 0.12 -2.31
N LEU A 157 -1.30 0.60 -2.57
CA LEU A 157 -0.14 -0.27 -2.79
C LEU A 157 0.22 -1.09 -1.54
N HIS A 158 -0.06 -0.59 -0.34
CA HIS A 158 0.21 -1.33 0.91
C HIS A 158 -0.55 -2.66 0.93
N ASP A 159 -1.83 -2.61 0.60
CA ASP A 159 -2.75 -3.76 0.62
C ASP A 159 -2.72 -4.58 -0.68
N SER A 160 -2.04 -4.08 -1.71
CA SER A 160 -1.93 -4.77 -3.00
C SER A 160 -1.18 -6.10 -2.90
N GLN A 161 -1.54 -7.05 -3.75
CA GLN A 161 -0.85 -8.35 -3.90
C GLN A 161 0.43 -8.26 -4.75
N LEU A 162 0.84 -7.04 -5.13
CA LEU A 162 2.03 -6.83 -5.94
C LEU A 162 3.29 -7.24 -5.18
N LYS A 163 4.22 -7.86 -5.90
CA LYS A 163 5.53 -8.21 -5.37
C LYS A 163 6.40 -6.96 -5.22
N ALA A 164 6.77 -6.67 -3.98
CA ALA A 164 7.73 -5.62 -3.66
C ALA A 164 9.15 -5.95 -4.15
N SER A 165 9.96 -4.92 -4.40
CA SER A 165 11.39 -5.08 -4.64
C SER A 165 12.08 -5.74 -3.43
N ALA A 166 13.17 -6.47 -3.69
CA ALA A 166 14.08 -6.85 -2.61
C ALA A 166 14.63 -5.59 -1.90
N ARG A 167 14.81 -5.70 -0.59
CA ARG A 167 15.45 -4.68 0.25
C ARG A 167 16.89 -4.46 -0.20
N ILE A 168 17.35 -3.22 -0.11
CA ILE A 168 18.77 -2.90 -0.28
C ILE A 168 19.52 -3.48 0.93
N PRO A 169 20.66 -4.17 0.74
CA PRO A 169 21.47 -4.66 1.86
C PRO A 169 21.87 -3.53 2.81
N ALA A 170 21.70 -3.72 4.12
CA ALA A 170 21.85 -2.67 5.12
C ALA A 170 23.19 -1.91 5.05
N ALA A 171 24.31 -2.62 4.82
CA ALA A 171 25.62 -1.99 4.68
C ALA A 171 25.73 -1.09 3.43
N ARG A 172 25.04 -1.43 2.34
CA ARG A 172 24.97 -0.60 1.12
C ARG A 172 24.05 0.59 1.34
N ALA A 173 22.91 0.38 1.99
CA ALA A 173 21.95 1.43 2.31
C ALA A 173 22.57 2.49 3.24
N ALA A 174 23.27 2.07 4.30
CA ALA A 174 23.95 2.99 5.22
C ALA A 174 24.96 3.89 4.52
N ARG A 175 25.82 3.31 3.66
CA ARG A 175 26.80 4.09 2.86
C ARG A 175 26.10 5.07 1.92
N ALA A 176 25.05 4.64 1.24
CA ALA A 176 24.30 5.51 0.34
C ALA A 176 23.63 6.67 1.12
N ILE A 177 23.06 6.40 2.29
CA ILE A 177 22.43 7.41 3.15
C ILE A 177 23.47 8.46 3.58
N GLU A 178 24.66 8.04 3.99
CA GLU A 178 25.76 8.96 4.36
C GLU A 178 26.15 9.87 3.17
N THR A 179 26.36 9.30 1.98
CA THR A 179 26.69 10.06 0.77
C THR A 179 25.57 11.02 0.37
N LEU A 180 24.31 10.57 0.41
CA LEU A 180 23.14 11.38 0.11
C LEU A 180 22.99 12.55 1.09
N GLU A 181 23.20 12.29 2.38
CA GLU A 181 23.16 13.33 3.41
C GLU A 181 24.26 14.38 3.18
N MET A 182 25.49 13.94 2.91
CA MET A 182 26.59 14.85 2.58
C MET A 182 26.30 15.68 1.32
N ALA A 183 25.78 15.06 0.26
CA ALA A 183 25.42 15.75 -0.97
C ALA A 183 24.30 16.78 -0.73
N ALA A 184 23.30 16.44 0.08
CA ALA A 184 22.25 17.37 0.47
C ALA A 184 22.81 18.57 1.26
N PHE A 185 23.71 18.34 2.23
CA PHE A 185 24.38 19.42 2.95
C PHE A 185 25.20 20.34 2.05
N ALA A 186 25.81 19.80 1.00
CA ALA A 186 26.55 20.58 0.00
C ALA A 186 25.64 21.26 -1.04
N ALA A 187 24.32 21.06 -0.96
CA ALA A 187 23.34 21.44 -1.99
C ALA A 187 23.71 20.92 -3.40
N ASP A 188 24.39 19.77 -3.45
CA ASP A 188 24.84 19.13 -4.69
C ASP A 188 23.77 18.16 -5.20
N VAL A 189 22.78 18.73 -5.90
CA VAL A 189 21.65 17.98 -6.45
C VAL A 189 22.09 16.96 -7.50
N GLU A 190 23.17 17.24 -8.25
CA GLU A 190 23.68 16.34 -9.29
C GLU A 190 24.26 15.07 -8.66
N ASN A 191 25.17 15.22 -7.70
CA ASN A 191 25.75 14.08 -6.99
C ASN A 191 24.71 13.33 -6.16
N PHE A 192 23.76 14.04 -5.53
CA PHE A 192 22.63 13.42 -4.85
C PHE A 192 21.81 12.55 -5.79
N THR A 193 21.50 13.04 -6.99
CA THR A 193 20.72 12.31 -8.00
C THR A 193 21.47 11.08 -8.51
N LEU A 194 22.78 11.20 -8.74
CA LEU A 194 23.62 10.09 -9.17
C LEU A 194 23.66 8.98 -8.11
N GLU A 195 23.99 9.32 -6.87
CA GLU A 195 24.04 8.36 -5.75
C GLU A 195 22.68 7.70 -5.52
N LEU A 196 21.59 8.46 -5.56
CA LEU A 196 20.24 7.91 -5.41
C LEU A 196 19.94 6.89 -6.53
N GLY A 197 20.33 7.22 -7.76
CA GLY A 197 20.20 6.35 -8.92
C GLY A 197 20.98 5.05 -8.77
N GLU A 198 22.24 5.12 -8.31
CA GLU A 198 23.10 3.94 -8.14
C GLU A 198 22.68 3.07 -6.94
N ALA A 199 22.33 3.69 -5.82
CA ALA A 199 21.89 2.99 -4.62
C ALA A 199 20.59 2.22 -4.88
N LEU A 200 19.65 2.83 -5.62
CA LEU A 200 18.36 2.26 -5.94
C LEU A 200 18.29 1.58 -7.32
N ILE A 201 19.38 1.51 -8.08
CA ILE A 201 19.42 0.92 -9.43
C ILE A 201 18.29 1.51 -10.30
N LEU A 202 18.18 2.84 -10.29
CA LEU A 202 17.23 3.59 -11.10
C LEU A 202 17.94 4.14 -12.33
N PRO A 203 17.29 4.14 -13.51
CA PRO A 203 17.81 4.86 -14.65
C PRO A 203 17.88 6.35 -14.39
N SER A 204 18.90 7.02 -14.94
CA SER A 204 19.21 8.43 -14.67
C SER A 204 18.01 9.35 -14.84
N ARG A 205 17.19 9.14 -15.88
CA ARG A 205 15.94 9.89 -16.09
C ARG A 205 14.96 9.76 -14.92
N VAL A 206 14.77 8.55 -14.40
CA VAL A 206 13.82 8.31 -13.30
C VAL A 206 14.38 8.84 -11.99
N ALA A 207 15.68 8.67 -11.73
CA ALA A 207 16.34 9.28 -10.57
C ALA A 207 16.19 10.81 -10.57
N ALA A 208 16.44 11.46 -11.72
CA ALA A 208 16.23 12.89 -11.88
C ALA A 208 14.76 13.30 -11.68
N GLN A 209 13.80 12.52 -12.19
CA GLN A 209 12.37 12.77 -11.94
C GLN A 209 12.01 12.65 -10.45
N VAL A 210 12.59 11.68 -9.75
CA VAL A 210 12.34 11.47 -8.31
C VAL A 210 12.86 12.64 -7.48
N VAL A 211 14.09 13.12 -7.77
CA VAL A 211 14.74 14.19 -7.01
C VAL A 211 14.13 15.56 -7.31
N ASN A 212 13.81 15.83 -8.59
CA ASN A 212 13.30 17.14 -9.02
C ASN A 212 11.77 17.24 -8.98
N ASP A 213 11.09 16.25 -8.41
CA ASP A 213 9.64 16.30 -8.29
C ASP A 213 9.22 17.41 -7.30
N PRO A 214 8.36 18.35 -7.72
CA PRO A 214 8.00 19.49 -6.89
C PRO A 214 7.17 19.12 -5.66
N GLY A 215 6.51 17.96 -5.67
CA GLY A 215 5.73 17.45 -4.54
C GLY A 215 6.58 16.69 -3.51
N GLY A 216 7.73 16.15 -3.92
CA GLY A 216 8.69 15.45 -3.06
C GLY A 216 8.24 14.08 -2.57
N GLU A 217 7.01 13.64 -2.87
CA GLU A 217 6.53 12.30 -2.50
C GLU A 217 7.36 11.17 -3.15
N PRO A 218 7.84 11.30 -4.41
CA PRO A 218 8.78 10.33 -4.98
C PRO A 218 10.08 10.26 -4.17
N LEU A 219 10.63 11.40 -3.75
CA LEU A 219 11.84 11.43 -2.93
C LEU A 219 11.62 10.74 -1.57
N ALA A 220 10.46 10.96 -0.94
CA ALA A 220 10.06 10.25 0.27
C ALA A 220 9.99 8.72 0.06
N CYS A 221 9.46 8.27 -1.07
CA CYS A 221 9.42 6.84 -1.41
C CYS A 221 10.83 6.26 -1.62
N ALA A 222 11.70 6.98 -2.32
CA ALA A 222 13.07 6.57 -2.54
C ALA A 222 13.87 6.47 -1.21
N ALA A 223 13.75 7.48 -0.36
CA ALA A 223 14.37 7.49 0.97
C ALA A 223 13.82 6.37 1.87
N ARG A 224 12.51 6.09 1.82
CA ARG A 224 11.91 4.99 2.60
C ARG A 224 12.36 3.62 2.09
N ALA A 225 12.55 3.45 0.78
CA ALA A 225 13.09 2.22 0.22
C ALA A 225 14.54 1.94 0.63
N LEU A 226 15.33 2.99 0.90
CA LEU A 226 16.67 2.90 1.48
C LEU A 226 16.69 2.66 3.00
N ASP A 227 15.52 2.61 3.65
CA ASP A 227 15.41 2.57 5.11
C ASP A 227 16.10 3.78 5.80
N MET A 228 15.99 4.95 5.17
CA MET A 228 16.58 6.19 5.70
C MET A 228 15.92 6.58 7.04
N PRO A 229 16.69 6.93 8.08
CA PRO A 229 16.12 7.44 9.32
C PRO A 229 15.35 8.75 9.10
N SER A 230 14.20 8.94 9.77
CA SER A 230 13.36 10.15 9.61
C SER A 230 14.14 11.45 9.88
N ALA A 231 15.05 11.44 10.86
CA ALA A 231 15.91 12.60 11.15
C ALA A 231 16.88 12.93 10.00
N VAL A 232 17.41 11.93 9.28
CA VAL A 232 18.27 12.14 8.11
C VAL A 232 17.44 12.67 6.96
N PHE A 233 16.26 12.09 6.71
CA PHE A 233 15.35 12.55 5.66
C PHE A 233 14.94 14.01 5.85
N GLN A 234 14.65 14.44 7.08
CA GLN A 234 14.34 15.84 7.37
C GLN A 234 15.51 16.78 7.07
N ARG A 235 16.75 16.38 7.37
CA ARG A 235 17.94 17.17 7.00
C ARG A 235 18.12 17.24 5.49
N VAL A 236 17.90 16.12 4.78
CA VAL A 236 17.88 16.11 3.30
C VAL A 236 16.85 17.10 2.77
N LEU A 237 15.61 17.11 3.28
CA LEU A 237 14.59 18.07 2.85
C LEU A 237 14.98 19.54 3.09
N LEU A 238 15.69 19.82 4.18
CA LEU A 238 16.10 21.18 4.54
C LEU A 238 17.27 21.69 3.70
N PHE A 239 18.21 20.83 3.32
CA PHE A 239 19.47 21.26 2.70
C PHE A 239 19.57 20.96 1.19
N LEU A 240 18.88 19.93 0.69
CA LEU A 240 19.02 19.51 -0.71
C LEU A 240 18.57 20.58 -1.71
N ASN A 241 17.45 21.24 -1.45
CA ASN A 241 16.97 22.36 -2.26
C ASN A 241 16.56 23.51 -1.33
N PRO A 242 17.33 24.63 -1.31
CA PRO A 242 17.06 25.78 -0.44
C PRO A 242 15.66 26.38 -0.61
N GLU A 243 15.09 26.33 -1.81
CA GLU A 243 13.73 26.85 -2.05
C GLU A 243 12.69 26.04 -1.27
N PHE A 244 12.79 24.72 -1.33
CA PHE A 244 11.89 23.82 -0.60
C PHE A 244 12.17 23.80 0.90
N GLY A 245 13.45 23.85 1.30
CA GLY A 245 13.88 23.87 2.70
C GLY A 245 13.40 25.12 3.46
N SER A 246 13.20 26.24 2.76
CA SER A 246 12.65 27.47 3.36
C SER A 246 11.14 27.40 3.66
N SER A 247 10.43 26.44 3.09
CA SER A 247 8.98 26.29 3.26
C SER A 247 8.64 25.32 4.40
N VAL A 248 8.27 25.88 5.55
CA VAL A 248 7.84 25.10 6.73
C VAL A 248 6.67 24.16 6.41
N HIS A 249 5.71 24.63 5.60
CA HIS A 249 4.58 23.81 5.19
C HIS A 249 5.01 22.62 4.33
N TYR A 250 5.97 22.82 3.41
CA TYR A 250 6.49 21.75 2.58
C TYR A 250 7.20 20.67 3.42
N VAL A 251 8.14 21.09 4.27
CA VAL A 251 8.91 20.19 5.14
C VAL A 251 8.01 19.41 6.09
N TYR A 252 7.05 20.08 6.76
CA TYR A 252 6.13 19.42 7.69
C TYR A 252 5.17 18.45 7.00
N ARG A 253 4.68 18.81 5.80
CA ARG A 253 3.80 17.92 5.01
C ARG A 253 4.54 16.65 4.60
N LEU A 254 5.78 16.78 4.13
CA LEU A 254 6.60 15.65 3.68
C LEU A 254 7.11 14.79 4.83
N SER A 255 7.51 15.37 5.96
CA SER A 255 7.87 14.59 7.14
C SER A 255 6.71 13.74 7.63
N ARG A 256 5.49 14.31 7.70
CA ARG A 256 4.28 13.59 8.11
C ARG A 256 3.81 12.54 7.09
N LEU A 257 4.11 12.75 5.80
CA LEU A 257 3.93 11.70 4.79
C LEU A 257 4.93 10.57 5.02
N TYR A 258 6.20 10.92 5.22
CA TYR A 258 7.29 9.97 5.41
C TYR A 258 7.05 9.06 6.61
N ASP A 259 6.62 9.61 7.74
CA ASP A 259 6.35 8.83 8.96
C ASP A 259 5.17 7.85 8.80
N ARG A 260 4.23 8.14 7.89
CA ARG A 260 3.10 7.24 7.56
C ARG A 260 3.39 6.31 6.39
N LEU A 261 4.43 6.59 5.61
CA LEU A 261 4.79 5.82 4.43
C LEU A 261 5.37 4.47 4.84
N THR A 262 4.69 3.40 4.44
CA THR A 262 5.17 2.04 4.72
C THR A 262 6.32 1.65 3.80
N GLU A 263 7.27 0.89 4.34
CA GLU A 263 8.39 0.34 3.56
C GLU A 263 7.90 -0.50 2.38
N ARG A 264 6.83 -1.28 2.58
CA ARG A 264 6.22 -2.11 1.52
C ARG A 264 5.79 -1.26 0.32
N SER A 265 5.03 -0.19 0.54
CA SER A 265 4.58 0.70 -0.55
C SER A 265 5.76 1.31 -1.30
N ALA A 266 6.80 1.74 -0.56
CA ALA A 266 8.03 2.28 -1.14
C ALA A 266 8.78 1.25 -1.99
N LEU A 267 8.90 0.00 -1.53
CA LEU A 267 9.54 -1.08 -2.29
C LEU A 267 8.72 -1.53 -3.51
N ILE A 268 7.39 -1.41 -3.48
CA ILE A 268 6.55 -1.64 -4.66
C ILE A 268 6.73 -0.52 -5.68
N MET A 269 6.77 0.75 -5.23
CA MET A 269 7.09 1.88 -6.12
C MET A 269 8.49 1.75 -6.74
N LEU A 270 9.48 1.31 -5.96
CA LEU A 270 10.81 1.02 -6.48
C LEU A 270 10.79 -0.07 -7.56
N ALA A 271 9.98 -1.12 -7.37
CA ALA A 271 9.77 -2.14 -8.39
C ALA A 271 9.10 -1.57 -9.65
N ALA A 272 8.12 -0.68 -9.49
CA ALA A 272 7.45 0.01 -10.61
C ALA A 272 8.41 0.87 -11.42
N TRP A 273 9.26 1.67 -10.76
CA TRP A 273 10.26 2.50 -11.42
C TRP A 273 11.34 1.70 -12.16
N ARG A 274 11.78 0.57 -11.60
CA ARG A 274 12.71 -0.34 -12.29
C ARG A 274 12.03 -1.04 -13.48
N GLY A 275 10.79 -1.49 -13.29
CA GLY A 275 10.02 -2.23 -14.30
C GLY A 275 9.57 -1.36 -15.49
N SER A 276 9.24 -0.09 -15.27
CA SER A 276 8.80 0.84 -16.33
C SER A 276 9.85 0.99 -17.44
N THR A 277 11.14 0.95 -17.06
CA THR A 277 12.23 1.08 -18.01
C THR A 277 12.45 -0.19 -18.83
N MET A 278 12.16 -1.36 -18.26
CA MET A 278 12.13 -2.62 -19.00
C MET A 278 11.00 -2.65 -20.03
N ALA A 279 9.82 -2.09 -19.71
CA ALA A 279 8.73 -1.94 -20.68
C ALA A 279 9.10 -1.00 -21.82
N ALA A 280 9.66 0.18 -21.51
CA ALA A 280 10.10 1.14 -22.52
C ALA A 280 11.16 0.54 -23.47
N THR A 281 12.11 -0.22 -22.92
CA THR A 281 13.13 -0.91 -23.72
C THR A 281 12.51 -2.00 -24.59
N ARG A 282 11.62 -2.84 -24.05
CA ARG A 282 10.92 -3.88 -24.84
C ARG A 282 10.05 -3.29 -25.95
N ALA A 283 9.41 -2.15 -25.72
CA ALA A 283 8.62 -1.47 -26.74
C ALA A 283 9.51 -0.96 -27.90
N LYS A 284 10.69 -0.40 -27.60
CA LYS A 284 11.65 0.08 -28.60
C LYS A 284 12.25 -1.05 -29.45
N TYR A 285 12.51 -2.22 -28.86
CA TYR A 285 13.14 -3.35 -29.54
C TYR A 285 12.13 -4.44 -29.98
N ARG A 286 10.84 -4.10 -30.09
CA ARG A 286 9.82 -5.03 -30.59
C ARG A 286 10.05 -5.23 -32.10
N SER A 287 10.74 -6.30 -32.47
CA SER A 287 10.87 -6.72 -33.87
C SER A 287 9.48 -6.97 -34.45
N SER A 288 9.20 -6.50 -35.67
CA SER A 288 7.89 -6.58 -36.35
C SER A 288 7.42 -8.00 -36.72
N LEU A 289 7.95 -9.05 -36.09
CA LEU A 289 7.69 -10.46 -36.37
C LEU A 289 7.02 -11.22 -35.21
N TYR A 290 6.56 -10.54 -34.16
CA TYR A 290 5.82 -11.19 -33.07
C TYR A 290 4.34 -10.81 -33.08
N ASP A 291 3.55 -11.70 -33.68
CA ASP A 291 2.10 -11.63 -33.77
C ASP A 291 1.46 -11.94 -32.38
N ASP A 292 0.86 -10.93 -31.76
CA ASP A 292 0.17 -11.02 -30.46
C ASP A 292 -1.15 -11.85 -30.54
N GLU A 293 -1.54 -12.29 -31.74
CA GLU A 293 -2.77 -13.08 -31.99
C GLU A 293 -2.78 -14.47 -31.32
N ARG A 294 -1.63 -15.01 -30.88
CA ARG A 294 -1.59 -16.34 -30.23
C ARG A 294 -2.01 -16.37 -28.75
N HIS A 295 -2.18 -15.21 -28.10
CA HIS A 295 -2.53 -15.16 -26.67
C HIS A 295 -4.01 -14.87 -26.39
N ARG A 296 -4.83 -14.68 -27.43
CA ARG A 296 -6.28 -14.58 -27.30
C ARG A 296 -6.95 -15.85 -27.82
N VAL A 297 -6.66 -16.98 -27.19
CA VAL A 297 -7.45 -18.20 -27.40
C VAL A 297 -8.83 -18.01 -26.78
N ARG A 298 -9.71 -17.48 -27.62
CA ARG A 298 -11.15 -17.67 -27.70
C ARG A 298 -11.60 -18.89 -26.88
N SER A 299 -12.31 -18.65 -25.79
CA SER A 299 -13.22 -19.63 -25.19
C SER A 299 -14.30 -19.94 -26.23
N VAL A 300 -14.06 -20.96 -27.04
CA VAL A 300 -15.07 -21.54 -27.92
C VAL A 300 -15.97 -22.41 -27.04
N PRO A 301 -17.29 -22.14 -26.93
CA PRO A 301 -18.20 -23.07 -26.30
C PRO A 301 -18.25 -24.33 -27.16
N ALA A 302 -18.09 -25.50 -26.53
CA ALA A 302 -18.16 -26.78 -27.20
C ALA A 302 -19.55 -26.95 -27.85
N GLN A 303 -19.61 -26.89 -29.18
CA GLN A 303 -20.76 -27.37 -29.94
C GLN A 303 -20.73 -28.89 -29.97
N THR A 304 -21.70 -29.48 -29.28
CA THR A 304 -22.03 -30.91 -29.31
C THR A 304 -22.32 -31.33 -30.76
N ARG A 305 -21.51 -32.27 -31.25
CA ARG A 305 -21.60 -32.84 -32.60
C ARG A 305 -22.71 -33.91 -32.61
N PRO A 306 -23.73 -33.86 -33.50
CA PRO A 306 -24.64 -34.99 -33.70
C PRO A 306 -23.95 -36.09 -34.51
N ALA A 307 -24.27 -37.35 -34.21
CA ALA A 307 -23.74 -38.55 -34.83
C ALA A 307 -24.09 -38.65 -36.34
N PRO A 308 -23.23 -39.27 -37.17
CA PRO A 308 -23.49 -39.44 -38.59
C PRO A 308 -24.46 -40.61 -38.85
N HIS A 309 -25.50 -40.33 -39.63
CA HIS A 309 -26.40 -41.32 -40.22
C HIS A 309 -25.66 -42.02 -41.38
N LEU A 310 -25.60 -43.36 -41.36
CA LEU A 310 -25.15 -44.16 -42.52
C LEU A 310 -26.20 -44.09 -43.63
N PRO A 311 -25.79 -44.05 -44.92
CA PRO A 311 -26.66 -44.36 -46.04
C PRO A 311 -26.58 -45.85 -46.41
N ASP A 312 -27.72 -46.53 -46.37
CA ASP A 312 -27.92 -47.84 -46.97
C ASP A 312 -27.83 -47.74 -48.49
N THR A 313 -26.87 -48.46 -49.07
CA THR A 313 -26.82 -48.76 -50.50
C THR A 313 -27.29 -50.19 -50.71
N ASP A 314 -28.55 -50.37 -51.13
CA ASP A 314 -28.93 -51.57 -51.88
C ASP A 314 -30.14 -51.29 -52.78
N SER A 315 -29.93 -51.34 -54.10
CA SER A 315 -30.82 -52.04 -55.03
C SER A 315 -30.38 -51.82 -56.49
N ALA A 316 -30.08 -52.94 -57.12
CA ALA A 316 -29.61 -53.07 -58.50
C ALA A 316 -30.68 -52.75 -59.56
N PRO A 317 -30.28 -52.36 -60.79
CA PRO A 317 -31.18 -52.38 -61.93
C PRO A 317 -30.97 -53.61 -62.82
N ARG A 318 -32.06 -53.91 -63.54
CA ARG A 318 -32.12 -54.39 -64.93
C ARG A 318 -32.49 -55.87 -65.16
N ARG A 319 -33.79 -56.05 -65.37
CA ARG A 319 -34.41 -57.20 -66.04
C ARG A 319 -33.99 -57.31 -67.50
N SER A 320 -33.83 -58.54 -67.95
CA SER A 320 -33.64 -59.00 -69.32
C SER A 320 -34.95 -59.29 -70.05
N SER A 321 -34.97 -58.90 -71.34
CA SER A 321 -35.64 -59.49 -72.52
C SER A 321 -37.14 -59.89 -72.51
N GLY A 322 -37.93 -59.15 -73.31
CA GLY A 322 -38.58 -59.63 -74.55
C GLY A 322 -39.61 -60.77 -74.51
N ARG A 323 -40.88 -60.43 -74.74
CA ARG A 323 -41.70 -60.85 -75.90
C ARG A 323 -43.01 -60.05 -75.94
#